data_AF-A0A7S9YYR7-F1
#
_entry.id   AF-A0A7S9YYR7-F1
#
_cell.length_a   1.000
_cell.length_b   1.000
_cell.length_c   1.000
_cell.angle_alpha   90.00
_cell.angle_beta   90.00
_cell.angle_gamma   90.00
#
_symmetry.space_group_name_H-M   'P 1'
#
loop_
_entity.id
_entity.type
_entity.pdbx_description
1 polymer ?
#
loop_
_entity_poly.entity_id
_entity_poly.type
_entity_poly.pdbx_seq_one_letter_code
_entity_poly.pdbx_strand_id
1 'polypeptide(L)'
;MQINAISTGVQPSASPEKAQLEKTAKQFEAIFLRQMIGTMRQSGGGEGIFDSSATEQFRDMSDARTADTMAEKGALGIAEMLLRQYESRLPKAPAAPVTPDKGE
;
A
#
# COMPACT_ATOMS: atom_id res chain seq x y z
N MET A 1 -13.35 -22.90 44.94
CA MET A 1 -13.31 -21.52 44.44
C MET A 1 -12.15 -21.43 43.48
N GLN A 2 -12.41 -21.68 42.19
CA GLN A 2 -11.42 -21.65 41.12
C GLN A 2 -12.18 -21.29 39.85
N ILE A 3 -11.90 -20.14 39.26
CA ILE A 3 -11.83 -19.95 37.81
C ILE A 3 -10.96 -18.73 37.51
N ASN A 4 -10.00 -18.97 36.63
CA ASN A 4 -8.90 -18.13 36.22
C ASN A 4 -9.38 -17.12 35.17
N ALA A 5 -9.31 -15.82 35.44
CA ALA A 5 -9.58 -14.79 34.45
C ALA A 5 -8.31 -14.50 33.65
N ILE A 6 -8.19 -15.17 32.51
CA ILE A 6 -7.24 -14.84 31.45
C ILE A 6 -7.50 -13.40 30.97
N SER A 7 -6.65 -12.48 31.41
CA SER A 7 -6.55 -11.14 30.85
C SER A 7 -5.87 -11.22 29.50
N THR A 8 -6.63 -11.47 28.44
CA THR A 8 -6.16 -11.26 27.07
C THR A 8 -6.51 -9.82 26.69
N GLY A 9 -5.61 -8.90 26.98
CA GLY A 9 -5.66 -7.56 26.42
C GLY A 9 -5.62 -7.67 24.90
N VAL A 10 -6.68 -7.21 24.24
CA VAL A 10 -6.69 -7.01 22.79
C VAL A 10 -5.70 -5.87 22.50
N GLN A 11 -4.47 -6.26 22.15
CA GLN A 11 -3.56 -5.37 21.44
C GLN A 11 -4.21 -4.97 20.11
N PRO A 12 -4.00 -3.74 19.61
CA PRO A 12 -4.41 -3.35 18.28
C PRO A 12 -3.49 -4.06 17.29
N SER A 13 -3.77 -5.33 17.03
CA SER A 13 -3.18 -6.04 15.90
C SER A 13 -3.56 -5.26 14.65
N ALA A 14 -2.56 -4.86 13.87
CA ALA A 14 -2.76 -4.33 12.54
C ALA A 14 -3.77 -5.24 11.84
N SER A 15 -4.99 -4.72 11.62
CA SER A 15 -6.07 -5.55 11.11
C SER A 15 -5.60 -6.14 9.77
N PRO A 16 -5.87 -7.41 9.46
CA PRO A 16 -5.47 -8.03 8.18
C PRO A 16 -5.91 -7.17 6.98
N GLU A 17 -6.99 -6.42 7.13
CA GLU A 17 -7.49 -5.41 6.21
C GLU A 17 -6.49 -4.28 5.92
N LYS A 18 -5.81 -3.74 6.94
CA LYS A 18 -4.80 -2.66 6.76
C LYS A 18 -3.58 -3.15 5.99
N ALA A 19 -3.09 -4.35 6.30
CA ALA A 19 -1.96 -4.94 5.59
C ALA A 19 -2.30 -5.24 4.12
N GLN A 20 -3.51 -5.71 3.85
CA GLN A 20 -4.00 -5.92 2.49
C GLN A 20 -4.14 -4.60 1.73
N LEU A 21 -4.67 -3.56 2.38
CA LEU A 21 -4.80 -2.24 1.79
C LEU A 21 -3.45 -1.61 1.45
N GLU A 22 -2.46 -1.72 2.34
CA GLU A 22 -1.09 -1.25 2.09
C GLU A 22 -0.49 -1.94 0.86
N LYS A 23 -0.66 -3.27 0.75
CA LYS A 23 -0.21 -4.04 -0.40
C LYS A 23 -0.88 -3.57 -1.70
N THR A 24 -2.20 -3.37 -1.69
CA THR A 24 -2.93 -2.88 -2.87
C THR A 24 -2.51 -1.45 -3.23
N ALA A 25 -2.27 -0.58 -2.25
CA ALA A 25 -1.83 0.79 -2.48
C ALA A 25 -0.43 0.82 -3.13
N LYS A 26 0.50 -0.02 -2.69
CA LYS A 26 1.82 -0.19 -3.33
C LYS A 26 1.72 -0.72 -4.75
N GLN A 27 0.82 -1.66 -5.01
CA GLN A 27 0.56 -2.17 -6.37
C GLN A 27 0.03 -1.09 -7.30
N PHE A 28 -0.84 -0.21 -6.80
CA PHE A 28 -1.33 0.94 -7.56
C PHE A 28 -0.20 1.91 -7.92
N GLU A 29 0.65 2.26 -6.94
CA GLU A 29 1.82 3.11 -7.17
C GLU A 29 2.79 2.47 -8.19
N ALA A 30 2.98 1.15 -8.15
CA ALA A 30 3.78 0.43 -9.13
C ALA A 30 3.21 0.56 -10.55
N ILE A 31 1.90 0.40 -10.74
CA ILE A 31 1.26 0.57 -12.06
C ILE A 31 1.47 2.00 -12.58
N PHE A 32 1.29 3.00 -11.71
CA PHE A 32 1.50 4.39 -12.08
C PHE A 32 2.96 4.65 -12.49
N LEU A 33 3.92 4.13 -11.74
CA LEU A 33 5.34 4.22 -12.07
C LEU A 33 5.68 3.56 -13.41
N ARG A 34 5.14 2.38 -13.70
CA ARG A 34 5.30 1.72 -15.01
C ARG A 34 4.78 2.60 -16.14
N GLN A 35 3.59 3.18 -15.96
CA GLN A 35 3.00 4.08 -16.95
C GLN A 35 3.87 5.34 -17.15
N MET A 36 4.38 5.91 -16.05
CA MET A 36 5.26 7.07 -16.10
C MET A 36 6.56 6.77 -16.84
N ILE A 37 7.23 5.65 -16.50
CA ILE A 37 8.46 5.20 -17.17
C ILE A 37 8.22 4.96 -18.67
N GLY A 38 7.12 4.29 -19.01
CA GLY A 38 6.70 4.07 -20.39
C GLY A 38 6.47 5.38 -21.16
N THR A 39 5.75 6.35 -20.56
CA THR A 39 5.51 7.66 -21.18
C THR A 39 6.79 8.49 -21.33
N MET A 40 7.70 8.45 -20.36
CA MET A 40 9.02 9.10 -20.47
C MET A 40 9.83 8.52 -21.63
N ARG A 41 9.78 7.19 -21.81
CA ARG A 41 10.45 6.49 -22.91
C ARG A 41 9.86 6.88 -24.27
N GLN A 42 8.54 6.88 -24.40
CA GLN A 42 7.83 7.31 -25.62
C GLN A 42 8.17 8.76 -25.99
N SER A 43 8.30 9.63 -24.98
CA SER A 43 8.64 11.04 -25.17
C SER A 43 10.11 11.27 -25.56
N GLY A 44 11.00 10.32 -25.25
CA GLY A 44 12.45 10.41 -25.49
C GLY A 44 12.90 10.09 -26.92
N GLY A 45 11.97 9.84 -27.87
CA GLY A 45 12.28 9.61 -29.28
C GLY A 45 12.92 8.25 -29.60
N GLY A 46 12.64 7.23 -28.77
CA GLY A 46 13.25 5.91 -28.89
C GLY A 46 12.47 4.93 -29.76
N GLU A 47 12.33 5.21 -31.05
CA GLU A 47 12.07 4.17 -32.06
C GLU A 47 13.38 3.96 -32.85
N GLY A 48 14.33 3.28 -32.21
CA GLY A 48 15.56 2.88 -32.86
C GLY A 48 15.26 1.66 -33.74
N ILE A 49 15.83 1.62 -34.95
CA ILE A 49 15.74 0.54 -35.96
C ILE A 49 16.14 -0.87 -35.43
N PHE A 50 16.56 -0.98 -34.16
CA PHE A 50 16.89 -2.20 -33.43
C PHE A 50 15.79 -2.70 -32.46
N ASP A 51 14.62 -2.05 -32.37
CA ASP A 51 13.51 -2.55 -31.55
C ASP A 51 12.83 -3.74 -32.22
N SER A 52 13.28 -4.93 -31.84
CA SER A 52 12.52 -6.17 -32.01
C SER A 52 11.48 -6.26 -30.90
N SER A 53 10.32 -6.88 -31.19
CA SER A 53 9.30 -7.20 -30.17
C SER A 53 9.85 -7.99 -28.98
N ALA A 54 10.90 -8.80 -29.17
CA ALA A 54 11.59 -9.49 -28.09
C ALA A 54 12.35 -8.53 -27.16
N THR A 55 12.94 -7.48 -27.73
CA THR A 55 13.64 -6.43 -26.97
C THR A 55 12.65 -5.54 -26.22
N GLU A 56 11.54 -5.17 -26.86
CA GLU A 56 10.43 -4.44 -26.21
C GLU A 56 9.89 -5.23 -25.00
N GLN A 57 9.56 -6.51 -25.19
CA GLN A 57 9.06 -7.35 -24.11
C GLN A 57 10.04 -7.45 -22.93
N PHE A 58 11.34 -7.59 -23.21
CA PHE A 58 12.36 -7.63 -22.17
C PHE A 58 12.44 -6.29 -21.40
N ARG A 59 12.34 -5.17 -22.12
CA ARG A 59 12.36 -3.83 -21.53
C ARG A 59 11.13 -3.60 -20.67
N ASP A 60 9.95 -4.00 -21.13
CA ASP A 60 8.71 -3.89 -20.36
C ASP A 60 8.80 -4.69 -19.05
N MET A 61 9.38 -5.89 -19.09
CA MET A 61 9.63 -6.68 -17.88
C MET A 61 10.65 -6.01 -16.94
N SER A 62 11.71 -5.42 -17.48
CA SER A 62 12.72 -4.68 -16.71
C SER A 62 12.11 -3.43 -16.05
N ASP A 63 11.27 -2.70 -16.78
CA ASP A 63 10.56 -1.52 -16.29
C ASP A 63 9.56 -1.92 -15.21
N ALA A 64 8.83 -3.01 -15.42
CA ALA A 64 7.91 -3.56 -14.42
C ALA A 64 8.64 -3.86 -13.10
N ARG A 65 9.80 -4.53 -13.15
CA ARG A 65 10.57 -4.85 -11.94
C ARG A 65 11.14 -3.60 -11.26
N THR A 66 11.58 -2.64 -12.05
CA THR A 66 12.06 -1.34 -11.56
C THR A 66 10.94 -0.61 -10.81
N ALA A 67 9.77 -0.48 -11.44
CA ALA A 67 8.62 0.17 -10.87
C ALA A 67 8.12 -0.50 -9.58
N ASP A 68 8.11 -1.84 -9.53
CA ASP A 68 7.78 -2.59 -8.31
C ASP A 68 8.74 -2.25 -7.18
N THR A 69 10.05 -2.25 -7.46
CA THR A 69 11.08 -1.92 -6.46
C THR A 69 10.96 -0.48 -5.96
N MET A 70 10.59 0.45 -6.85
CA MET A 70 10.36 1.85 -6.50
C MET A 70 9.10 2.04 -5.65
N ALA A 71 8.00 1.36 -5.99
CA ALA A 71 6.77 1.38 -5.22
C ALA A 71 6.92 0.73 -3.84
N GLU A 72 7.68 -0.37 -3.73
CA GLU A 72 8.03 -0.99 -2.45
C GLU A 72 8.78 -0.02 -1.52
N LYS A 73 9.58 0.88 -2.10
CA LYS A 73 10.31 1.93 -1.39
C LYS A 73 9.51 3.21 -1.15
N GLY A 74 8.27 3.30 -1.65
CA GLY A 74 7.43 4.50 -1.55
C GLY A 74 8.02 5.70 -2.31
N ALA A 75 8.56 5.46 -3.52
CA ALA A 75 9.28 6.48 -4.29
C ALA A 75 8.46 7.77 -4.57
N LEU A 76 7.13 7.66 -4.71
CA LEU A 76 6.23 8.80 -4.94
C LEU A 76 5.37 9.11 -3.71
N GLY A 77 5.25 8.18 -2.76
CA GLY A 77 4.45 8.36 -1.54
C GLY A 77 2.93 8.26 -1.78
N ILE A 78 2.52 7.73 -2.93
CA ILE A 78 1.11 7.64 -3.33
C ILE A 78 0.41 6.56 -2.49
N ALA A 79 1.10 5.44 -2.23
CA ALA A 79 0.56 4.37 -1.42
C ALA A 79 0.19 4.84 0.00
N GLU A 80 1.06 5.64 0.62
CA GLU A 80 0.88 6.21 1.95
C GLU A 80 -0.26 7.22 1.98
N MET A 81 -0.40 8.04 0.93
CA MET A 81 -1.50 8.99 0.81
C MET A 81 -2.85 8.28 0.71
N LEU A 82 -2.92 7.22 -0.09
CA LEU A 82 -4.13 6.38 -0.21
C LEU A 82 -4.49 5.73 1.12
N LEU A 83 -3.48 5.23 1.85
CA LEU A 83 -3.68 4.62 3.17
C LEU A 83 -4.25 5.62 4.17
N ARG A 84 -3.66 6.82 4.26
CA ARG A 84 -4.13 7.90 5.15
C ARG A 84 -5.57 8.33 4.83
N GLN A 85 -5.88 8.45 3.54
CA GLN A 85 -7.23 8.83 3.10
C GLN A 85 -8.24 7.75 3.46
N TYR A 86 -7.89 6.48 3.35
CA TYR A 86 -8.79 5.38 3.72
C TYR A 86 -8.95 5.24 5.24
N GLU A 87 -7.86 5.35 6.01
CA GLU A 87 -7.90 5.36 7.47
C GLU A 87 -8.79 6.47 8.01
N SER A 88 -8.79 7.65 7.38
CA SER A 88 -9.68 8.76 7.74
C SER A 88 -11.17 8.48 7.49
N ARG A 89 -11.49 7.48 6.65
CA ARG A 89 -12.86 7.08 6.29
C ARG A 89 -13.34 5.85 7.05
N LEU A 90 -12.45 5.14 7.75
CA LEU A 90 -12.86 4.04 8.62
C LEU A 90 -13.65 4.60 9.82
N PRO A 91 -14.82 4.03 10.14
CA PRO A 91 -15.57 4.44 11.32
C PRO A 91 -14.70 4.20 12.56
N LYS A 92 -14.34 5.27 13.25
CA LYS A 92 -13.65 5.20 14.54
C LYS A 92 -14.52 4.37 15.48
N ALA A 93 -14.01 3.22 15.94
CA ALA A 93 -14.73 2.38 16.89
C ALA A 93 -15.24 3.25 18.05
N PRO A 94 -16.52 3.13 18.44
CA PRO A 94 -17.10 3.99 19.46
C PRO A 94 -16.29 3.83 20.74
N ALA A 95 -15.78 4.96 21.26
CA ALA A 95 -15.16 5.00 22.57
C ALA A 95 -16.18 4.43 23.56
N ALA A 96 -15.81 3.33 24.22
CA ALA A 96 -16.64 2.70 25.22
C ALA A 96 -17.04 3.75 26.28
N PRO A 97 -18.29 3.70 26.77
CA PRO A 97 -18.76 4.66 27.75
C PRO A 97 -17.88 4.59 28.99
N VAL A 98 -17.22 5.70 29.31
CA VAL A 98 -16.62 5.93 30.61
C VAL A 98 -17.76 5.98 31.62
N THR A 99 -18.11 4.84 32.21
CA THR A 99 -18.97 4.82 33.41
C THR A 99 -18.22 5.57 34.50
N PRO A 100 -18.74 6.70 34.99
CA PRO A 100 -18.12 7.40 36.09
C PRO A 100 -18.13 6.49 37.31
N ASP A 101 -16.94 6.25 37.85
CA ASP A 101 -16.72 5.71 39.18
C ASP A 101 -17.48 6.61 40.16
N LYS A 102 -18.63 6.12 40.66
CA LYS A 102 -19.30 6.73 41.80
C LYS A 102 -18.81 5.97 43.02
N GLY A 103 -17.74 6.49 43.61
CA GLY A 103 -17.43 6.21 45.01
C GLY A 103 -18.62 6.59 45.87
N GLU A 104 -19.12 5.60 46.62
CA GLU A 104 -19.57 5.62 48.02
C GLU A 104 -20.30 4.31 48.35
#